data_AF-A0A1C0VSM2-F1
#
_entry.id   AF-A0A1C0VSM2-F1
#
_cell.length_a   1.000
_cell.length_b   1.000
_cell.length_c   1.000
_cell.angle_alpha   90.00
_cell.angle_beta   90.00
_cell.angle_gamma   90.00
#
_symmetry.space_group_name_H-M   'P 1'
#
loop_
_entity.id
_entity.type
_entity.pdbx_description
1 polymer ?
#
loop_
_entity_poly.entity_id
_entity_poly.type
_entity_poly.pdbx_seq_one_letter_code
_entity_poly.pdbx_strand_id
1 'polypeptide(L)'
;MISRNQSLKINLAWVAALSGSLLVSLSTISLAGGPPPQGKPVAQPNSTPAAPQTTIPPKFPLPSARVAPSEGALTIKLVNNTNVVINYQIVGQMQERSLEKGAEIQLTNLKTPLNITYQRQDGGLLMASPKATNPQLLEVSFSATDNFSADTKSMNIQADGIVFLN
;
A
#
# COMPACT_ATOMS: atom_id res chain seq x y z
N MET A 1 -19.45 -11.80 44.44
CA MET A 1 -19.05 -12.87 43.49
C MET A 1 -18.06 -12.27 42.51
N ILE A 2 -16.80 -12.71 42.56
CA ILE A 2 -15.69 -12.22 41.73
C ILE A 2 -15.53 -13.21 40.58
N SER A 3 -15.59 -12.76 39.32
CA SER A 3 -15.20 -13.57 38.16
C SER A 3 -14.04 -12.88 37.45
N ARG A 4 -12.91 -13.60 37.40
CA ARG A 4 -11.64 -13.20 36.79
C ARG A 4 -11.68 -13.61 35.32
N ASN A 5 -11.50 -12.67 34.39
CA ASN A 5 -11.30 -13.01 32.97
C ASN A 5 -9.79 -13.01 32.66
N GLN A 6 -9.29 -14.13 32.19
CA GLN A 6 -7.85 -14.40 32.02
C GLN A 6 -7.34 -13.92 30.67
N SER A 7 -6.17 -13.26 30.69
CA SER A 7 -5.40 -12.83 29.53
C SER A 7 -4.67 -14.02 28.91
N LEU A 8 -4.90 -14.27 27.62
CA LEU A 8 -4.15 -15.26 26.84
C LEU A 8 -2.89 -14.61 26.27
N LYS A 9 -1.72 -14.96 26.79
CA LYS A 9 -0.40 -14.58 26.25
C LYS A 9 0.07 -15.68 25.31
N ILE A 10 0.29 -15.35 24.04
CA ILE A 10 0.92 -16.26 23.08
C ILE A 10 2.32 -15.73 22.77
N ASN A 11 3.33 -16.44 23.25
CA ASN A 11 4.74 -16.25 22.90
C ASN A 11 5.12 -17.34 21.89
N LEU A 12 5.49 -16.98 20.67
CA LEU A 12 6.10 -17.90 19.71
C LEU A 12 7.39 -17.29 19.19
N ALA A 13 8.50 -18.00 19.42
CA ALA A 13 9.82 -17.66 18.92
C ALA A 13 10.48 -18.92 18.34
N TRP A 14 11.37 -18.68 17.37
CA TRP A 14 12.39 -19.56 16.75
C TRP A 14 11.92 -20.55 15.68
N VAL A 15 12.50 -20.47 14.46
CA VAL A 15 13.66 -21.28 14.02
C VAL A 15 14.36 -20.57 12.85
N ALA A 16 15.70 -20.54 12.92
CA ALA A 16 16.60 -19.94 11.94
C ALA A 16 17.16 -20.98 10.95
N ALA A 17 17.74 -20.42 9.87
CA ALA A 17 18.81 -20.96 9.03
C ALA A 17 18.50 -22.10 8.06
N LEU A 18 18.79 -21.89 6.77
CA LEU A 18 19.63 -22.79 5.98
C LEU A 18 20.38 -22.00 4.89
N SER A 19 21.70 -22.11 4.95
CA SER A 19 22.68 -21.61 3.98
C SER A 19 22.62 -22.38 2.66
N GLY A 20 22.85 -21.69 1.53
CA GLY A 20 23.01 -22.30 0.21
C GLY A 20 24.15 -21.63 -0.55
N SER A 21 25.20 -22.40 -0.83
CA SER A 21 26.55 -21.98 -1.21
C SER A 21 26.71 -21.36 -2.61
N LEU A 22 27.68 -20.44 -2.69
CA LEU A 22 28.25 -19.83 -3.89
C LEU A 22 29.06 -20.86 -4.70
N LEU A 23 28.72 -21.09 -5.97
CA LEU A 23 29.56 -21.85 -6.91
C LEU A 23 30.24 -20.88 -7.89
N VAL A 24 31.56 -20.75 -7.77
CA VAL A 24 32.42 -20.08 -8.76
C VAL A 24 33.11 -21.16 -9.58
N SER A 25 32.77 -21.27 -10.86
CA SER A 25 33.42 -22.21 -11.78
C SER A 25 34.64 -21.55 -12.45
N LEU A 26 35.83 -22.13 -12.24
CA LEU A 26 37.06 -21.83 -12.97
C LEU A 26 37.12 -22.70 -14.24
N SER A 27 37.13 -22.08 -15.42
CA SER A 27 37.38 -22.79 -16.69
C SER A 27 38.83 -22.58 -17.11
N THR A 28 39.56 -23.69 -17.26
CA THR A 28 40.93 -23.75 -17.77
C THR A 28 40.95 -23.61 -19.31
N ILE A 29 41.87 -22.82 -19.85
CA ILE A 29 42.11 -22.72 -21.31
C ILE A 29 43.28 -23.65 -21.66
N SER A 30 43.00 -24.75 -22.36
CA SER A 30 44.04 -25.59 -22.95
C SER A 30 44.29 -25.15 -24.40
N LEU A 31 45.54 -24.79 -24.70
CA LEU A 31 46.04 -24.41 -26.02
C LEU A 31 46.84 -25.59 -26.61
N ALA A 32 46.36 -26.20 -27.70
CA ALA A 32 47.15 -27.08 -28.56
C ALA A 32 46.58 -27.07 -29.99
N GLY A 33 47.43 -26.82 -30.99
CA GLY A 33 47.05 -26.60 -32.39
C GLY A 33 47.05 -27.84 -33.30
N GLY A 34 46.34 -27.73 -34.43
CA GLY A 34 46.43 -28.61 -35.62
C GLY A 34 45.23 -28.46 -36.61
N PRO A 35 45.40 -28.52 -37.96
CA PRO A 35 44.37 -28.18 -38.99
C PRO A 35 43.59 -29.39 -39.63
N PRO A 36 42.57 -29.17 -40.51
CA PRO A 36 41.38 -30.05 -40.76
C PRO A 36 41.41 -30.88 -42.08
N PRO A 37 40.46 -31.83 -42.39
CA PRO A 37 39.19 -31.50 -43.10
C PRO A 37 37.95 -32.46 -42.98
N GLN A 38 36.76 -31.87 -43.21
CA GLN A 38 35.52 -32.33 -43.89
C GLN A 38 34.69 -33.58 -43.49
N GLY A 39 33.47 -33.31 -42.99
CA GLY A 39 32.24 -34.13 -43.13
C GLY A 39 30.98 -33.27 -42.87
N LYS A 40 30.00 -33.24 -43.78
CA LYS A 40 28.71 -32.53 -43.68
C LYS A 40 27.64 -33.41 -42.95
N PRO A 41 26.38 -32.97 -42.74
CA PRO A 41 25.88 -31.81 -41.99
C PRO A 41 24.92 -32.28 -40.86
N VAL A 42 24.93 -31.64 -39.67
CA VAL A 42 23.91 -31.95 -38.64
C VAL A 42 23.39 -30.67 -37.97
N ALA A 43 22.09 -30.44 -38.17
CA ALA A 43 21.15 -29.55 -37.47
C ALA A 43 21.73 -28.36 -36.68
N GLN A 44 21.63 -27.17 -37.26
CA GLN A 44 21.72 -25.90 -36.52
C GLN A 44 20.40 -25.69 -35.75
N PRO A 45 20.41 -25.57 -34.41
CA PRO A 45 19.24 -25.09 -33.69
C PRO A 45 18.99 -23.64 -34.09
N ASN A 46 17.76 -23.36 -34.51
CA ASN A 46 17.22 -22.02 -34.72
C ASN A 46 17.57 -21.11 -33.53
N SER A 47 18.49 -20.16 -33.71
CA SER A 47 18.64 -19.02 -32.82
C SER A 47 17.52 -18.02 -33.14
N THR A 48 16.35 -18.23 -32.55
CA THR A 48 15.29 -17.23 -32.50
C THR A 48 15.82 -16.02 -31.73
N PRO A 49 15.76 -14.78 -32.28
CA PRO A 49 16.11 -13.59 -31.53
C PRO A 49 15.20 -13.45 -30.31
N ALA A 50 15.79 -13.37 -29.11
CA ALA A 50 15.06 -13.04 -27.90
C ALA A 50 14.41 -11.65 -28.10
N ALA A 51 13.07 -11.60 -28.05
CA ALA A 51 12.34 -10.34 -28.04
C ALA A 51 12.83 -9.48 -26.84
N PRO A 52 13.03 -8.16 -27.03
CA PRO A 52 13.42 -7.30 -25.92
C PRO A 52 12.32 -7.33 -24.85
N GLN A 53 12.69 -7.80 -23.65
CA GLN A 53 11.84 -7.69 -22.47
C GLN A 53 11.68 -6.19 -22.17
N THR A 54 10.52 -5.63 -22.51
CA THR A 54 10.13 -4.29 -22.07
C THR A 54 9.93 -4.33 -20.56
N THR A 55 10.96 -3.94 -19.82
CA THR A 55 10.87 -3.66 -18.39
C THR A 55 9.99 -2.44 -18.21
N ILE A 56 8.70 -2.66 -17.90
CA ILE A 56 7.80 -1.58 -17.49
C ILE A 56 8.26 -1.12 -16.11
N PRO A 57 8.67 0.16 -15.94
CA PRO A 57 9.11 0.65 -14.64
C PRO A 57 7.94 0.67 -13.64
N PRO A 58 8.21 0.48 -12.33
CA PRO A 58 7.18 0.57 -11.30
C PRO A 58 6.48 1.93 -11.35
N LYS A 59 5.15 1.94 -11.47
CA LYS A 59 4.34 3.16 -11.39
C LYS A 59 3.98 3.41 -9.93
N PHE A 60 4.59 4.43 -9.32
CA PHE A 60 4.21 4.86 -7.98
C PHE A 60 2.81 5.50 -8.02
N PRO A 61 1.96 5.24 -7.01
CA PRO A 61 0.68 5.91 -6.90
C PRO A 61 0.88 7.42 -6.77
N LEU A 62 0.05 8.18 -7.47
CA LEU A 62 0.06 9.64 -7.37
C LEU A 62 -0.60 10.06 -6.04
N PRO A 63 -0.11 11.13 -5.39
CA PRO A 63 -0.79 11.71 -4.23
C PRO A 63 -2.24 12.09 -4.55
N SER A 64 -3.15 11.77 -3.63
CA SER A 64 -4.55 12.14 -3.73
C SER A 64 -4.80 13.58 -3.25
N ALA A 65 -3.98 14.07 -2.32
CA ALA A 65 -3.97 15.45 -1.86
C ALA A 65 -2.63 15.81 -1.19
N ARG A 66 -2.45 17.09 -0.86
CA ARG A 66 -1.37 17.59 0.00
C ARG A 66 -1.95 18.58 1.01
N VAL A 67 -1.60 18.39 2.28
CA VAL A 67 -1.92 19.30 3.40
C VAL A 67 -0.59 19.69 4.07
N ALA A 68 -0.56 20.79 4.80
CA ALA A 68 0.60 21.28 5.54
C ALA A 68 0.32 21.16 7.06
N PRO A 69 0.77 20.06 7.70
CA PRO A 69 0.69 19.94 9.15
C PRO A 69 1.43 21.09 9.84
N SER A 70 0.82 21.70 10.86
CA SER A 70 1.49 22.67 11.72
C SER A 70 1.93 21.98 13.00
N GLU A 71 3.19 22.13 13.38
CA GLU A 71 3.77 21.44 14.56
C GLU A 71 3.56 19.91 14.52
N GLY A 72 3.51 19.31 13.34
CA GLY A 72 3.24 17.88 13.15
C GLY A 72 1.79 17.48 13.42
N ALA A 73 0.86 18.43 13.47
CA ALA A 73 -0.57 18.18 13.67
C ALA A 73 -1.44 18.89 12.63
N LEU A 74 -2.59 18.30 12.32
CA LEU A 74 -3.55 18.84 11.38
C LEU A 74 -4.99 18.66 11.86
N THR A 75 -5.92 19.31 11.14
CA THR A 75 -7.37 19.11 11.31
C THR A 75 -7.91 18.37 10.09
N ILE A 76 -8.80 17.40 10.33
CA ILE A 76 -9.53 16.70 9.28
C ILE A 76 -11.00 16.96 9.44
N LYS A 77 -11.65 17.43 8.37
CA LYS A 77 -13.10 17.48 8.25
C LYS A 77 -13.57 16.25 7.49
N LEU A 78 -14.40 15.41 8.10
CA LEU A 78 -15.01 14.26 7.44
C LEU A 78 -16.45 14.61 7.05
N VAL A 79 -16.81 14.32 5.80
CA VAL A 79 -18.15 14.58 5.25
C VAL A 79 -18.71 13.29 4.67
N ASN A 80 -19.82 12.80 5.21
CA ASN A 80 -20.51 11.64 4.68
C ASN A 80 -21.64 12.06 3.74
N ASN A 81 -21.39 12.05 2.43
CA ASN A 81 -22.40 12.33 1.40
C ASN A 81 -23.20 11.08 1.00
N THR A 82 -23.00 9.96 1.69
CA THR A 82 -23.77 8.74 1.46
C THR A 82 -25.05 8.74 2.28
N ASN A 83 -25.97 7.82 1.95
CA ASN A 83 -27.17 7.54 2.73
C ASN A 83 -26.98 6.42 3.77
N VAL A 84 -25.73 6.03 4.04
CA VAL A 84 -25.34 4.93 4.93
C VAL A 84 -24.35 5.43 5.97
N VAL A 85 -24.35 4.85 7.16
CA VAL A 85 -23.36 5.17 8.20
C VAL A 85 -21.98 4.68 7.78
N ILE A 86 -20.96 5.50 8.01
CA ILE A 86 -19.55 5.13 7.79
C ILE A 86 -18.90 4.89 9.15
N ASN A 87 -18.34 3.70 9.35
CA ASN A 87 -17.46 3.45 10.48
C ASN A 87 -16.05 3.89 10.09
N TYR A 88 -15.38 4.66 10.95
CA TYR A 88 -14.05 5.18 10.71
C TYR A 88 -13.18 5.11 11.96
N GLN A 89 -11.86 5.04 11.77
CA GLN A 89 -10.90 5.04 12.87
C GLN A 89 -9.61 5.74 12.45
N ILE A 90 -9.02 6.55 13.34
CA ILE A 90 -7.61 6.98 13.21
C ILE A 90 -6.75 6.06 14.05
N VAL A 91 -6.01 5.19 13.36
CA VAL A 91 -5.25 4.09 13.95
C VAL A 91 -4.23 4.64 14.96
N GLY A 92 -4.28 4.14 16.20
CA GLY A 92 -3.38 4.52 17.28
C GLY A 92 -3.69 5.85 17.98
N GLN A 93 -4.65 6.64 17.48
CA GLN A 93 -5.02 7.94 18.09
C GLN A 93 -6.45 7.97 18.63
N MET A 94 -7.37 7.20 18.04
CA MET A 94 -8.74 7.08 18.54
C MET A 94 -9.32 5.69 18.29
N GLN A 95 -10.35 5.34 19.06
CA GLN A 95 -11.19 4.17 18.80
C GLN A 95 -12.06 4.40 17.57
N GLU A 96 -12.57 3.30 17.00
CA GLU A 96 -13.55 3.36 15.93
C GLU A 96 -14.78 4.18 16.36
N ARG A 97 -15.30 4.96 15.42
CA ARG A 97 -16.48 5.81 15.58
C ARG A 97 -17.37 5.70 14.34
N SER A 98 -18.61 6.12 14.49
CA SER A 98 -19.56 6.20 13.39
C SER A 98 -19.74 7.64 12.93
N LEU A 99 -19.76 7.82 11.63
CA LEU A 99 -20.12 9.06 10.95
C LEU A 99 -21.51 8.85 10.33
N GLU A 100 -22.51 9.49 10.93
CA GLU A 100 -23.91 9.36 10.53
C GLU A 100 -24.14 9.77 9.06
N LYS A 101 -25.24 9.29 8.49
CA LYS A 101 -25.63 9.63 7.10
C LYS A 101 -25.79 11.14 6.94
N GLY A 102 -25.20 11.71 5.90
CA GLY A 102 -25.25 13.16 5.66
C GLY A 102 -24.49 14.02 6.68
N ALA A 103 -23.78 13.42 7.64
CA ALA A 103 -23.14 14.15 8.72
C ALA A 103 -21.76 14.69 8.31
N GLU A 104 -21.39 15.78 8.97
CA GLU A 104 -20.07 16.39 8.91
C GLU A 104 -19.50 16.51 10.32
N ILE A 105 -18.23 16.18 10.49
CA ILE A 105 -17.49 16.37 11.75
C ILE A 105 -16.10 16.91 11.50
N GLN A 106 -15.53 17.58 12.50
CA GLN A 106 -14.13 18.00 12.50
C GLN A 106 -13.35 17.26 13.59
N LEU A 107 -12.19 16.74 13.21
CA LEU A 107 -11.23 16.06 14.08
C LEU A 107 -9.97 16.92 14.14
N THR A 108 -9.69 17.50 15.30
CA THR A 108 -8.58 18.45 15.50
C THR A 108 -7.40 17.79 16.20
N ASN A 109 -6.23 18.42 16.08
CA ASN A 109 -4.99 18.03 16.77
C ASN A 109 -4.55 16.58 16.47
N LEU A 110 -4.69 16.17 15.21
CA LEU A 110 -4.31 14.84 14.75
C LEU A 110 -2.84 14.82 14.36
N LYS A 111 -2.03 13.99 15.03
CA LYS A 111 -0.58 13.95 14.83
C LYS A 111 -0.24 13.21 13.54
N THR A 112 0.64 13.75 12.71
CA THR A 112 1.19 13.05 11.53
C THR A 112 2.49 12.32 11.88
N PRO A 113 2.83 11.22 11.19
CA PRO A 113 2.01 10.51 10.20
C PRO A 113 0.82 9.79 10.84
N LEU A 114 -0.27 9.63 10.07
CA LEU A 114 -1.46 8.91 10.54
C LEU A 114 -2.07 8.05 9.43
N ASN A 115 -2.84 7.04 9.84
CA ASN A 115 -3.66 6.22 8.96
C ASN A 115 -5.11 6.26 9.45
N ILE A 116 -6.03 6.46 8.51
CA ILE A 116 -7.46 6.45 8.74
C ILE A 116 -8.03 5.25 8.00
N THR A 117 -8.80 4.42 8.70
CA THR A 117 -9.64 3.40 8.06
C THR A 117 -11.08 3.89 8.01
N TYR A 118 -11.80 3.48 6.97
CA TYR A 118 -13.20 3.83 6.80
C TYR A 118 -13.93 2.77 5.98
N GLN A 119 -15.18 2.50 6.34
CA GLN A 119 -16.02 1.53 5.66
C GLN A 119 -17.49 1.88 5.84
N ARG A 120 -18.30 1.69 4.79
CA ARG A 120 -19.76 1.74 4.93
C ARG A 120 -20.23 0.54 5.74
N GLN A 121 -21.19 0.75 6.64
CA GLN A 121 -21.75 -0.34 7.45
C GLN A 121 -22.44 -1.43 6.62
N ASP A 122 -22.93 -1.10 5.42
CA ASP A 122 -23.55 -2.05 4.50
C ASP A 122 -22.55 -2.80 3.59
N GLY A 123 -21.24 -2.52 3.73
CA GLY A 123 -20.20 -3.12 2.90
C GLY A 123 -20.15 -2.61 1.46
N GLY A 124 -20.95 -1.61 1.09
CA GLY A 124 -20.93 -1.03 -0.25
C GLY A 124 -19.61 -0.33 -0.60
N LEU A 125 -19.39 -0.10 -1.89
CA LEU A 125 -18.23 0.64 -2.36
C LEU A 125 -18.31 2.11 -1.95
N LEU A 126 -17.15 2.69 -1.67
CA LEU A 126 -16.98 4.00 -1.09
C LEU A 126 -15.79 4.72 -1.74
N MET A 127 -16.09 5.84 -2.38
CA MET A 127 -15.07 6.75 -2.88
C MET A 127 -14.74 7.79 -1.83
N ALA A 128 -13.47 7.90 -1.45
CA ALA A 128 -12.94 8.98 -0.63
C ALA A 128 -12.33 10.06 -1.52
N SER A 129 -12.61 11.33 -1.23
CA SER A 129 -12.12 12.48 -1.98
C SER A 129 -11.48 13.49 -1.03
N PRO A 130 -10.17 13.36 -0.76
CA PRO A 130 -9.43 14.29 0.07
C PRO A 130 -9.15 15.59 -0.69
N LYS A 131 -9.34 16.72 -0.03
CA LYS A 131 -9.06 18.06 -0.56
C LYS A 131 -8.58 18.98 0.55
N ALA A 132 -7.41 19.57 0.39
CA ALA A 132 -6.97 20.63 1.29
C ALA A 132 -7.80 21.90 1.02
N THR A 133 -8.56 22.34 2.01
CA THR A 133 -9.36 23.57 1.93
C THR A 133 -8.57 24.78 2.42
N ASN A 134 -7.63 24.56 3.33
CA ASN A 134 -6.58 25.48 3.72
C ASN A 134 -5.31 24.68 4.11
N PRO A 135 -4.17 25.32 4.43
CA PRO A 135 -2.94 24.61 4.72
C PRO A 135 -3.05 23.54 5.82
N GLN A 136 -3.85 23.73 6.87
CA GLN A 136 -3.93 22.80 8.01
C GLN A 136 -5.21 21.95 8.04
N LEU A 137 -6.16 22.21 7.13
CA LEU A 137 -7.46 21.55 7.07
C LEU A 137 -7.58 20.68 5.82
N LEU A 138 -7.62 19.37 6.06
CA LEU A 138 -7.97 18.38 5.03
C LEU A 138 -9.46 18.06 5.13
N GLU A 139 -10.22 18.39 4.10
CA GLU A 139 -11.59 17.89 3.96
C GLU A 139 -11.56 16.54 3.24
N VAL A 140 -12.35 15.59 3.73
CA VAL A 140 -12.47 14.26 3.16
C VAL A 140 -13.96 14.01 2.94
N SER A 141 -14.36 14.04 1.68
CA SER A 141 -15.72 13.71 1.28
C SER A 141 -15.84 12.23 0.94
N PHE A 142 -16.82 11.55 1.53
CA PHE A 142 -17.16 10.17 1.23
C PHE A 142 -18.43 10.10 0.40
N SER A 143 -18.35 9.46 -0.75
CA SER A 143 -19.47 9.28 -1.68
C SER A 143 -19.65 7.82 -2.06
N ALA A 144 -20.90 7.39 -2.21
CA ALA A 144 -21.18 6.07 -2.74
C ALA A 144 -20.69 5.99 -4.20
N THR A 145 -20.20 4.81 -4.60
CA THR A 145 -19.75 4.55 -5.97
C THR A 145 -20.14 3.14 -6.37
N ASP A 146 -20.18 2.89 -7.67
CA ASP A 146 -20.27 1.58 -8.31
C ASP A 146 -18.94 1.16 -8.95
N ASN A 147 -17.93 2.04 -8.90
CA ASN A 147 -16.62 1.82 -9.48
C ASN A 147 -15.66 1.19 -8.47
N PHE A 148 -15.35 -0.09 -8.66
CA PHE A 148 -14.38 -0.82 -7.85
C PHE A 148 -12.99 -0.16 -7.82
N SER A 149 -12.58 0.51 -8.90
CA SER A 149 -11.28 1.19 -8.96
C SER A 149 -11.23 2.49 -8.16
N ALA A 150 -12.40 3.03 -7.77
CA ALA A 150 -12.50 4.21 -6.90
C ALA A 150 -12.74 3.84 -5.43
N ASP A 151 -13.01 2.55 -5.15
CA ASP A 151 -13.21 2.06 -3.80
C ASP A 151 -11.89 2.01 -3.03
N THR A 152 -11.86 2.68 -1.90
CA THR A 152 -10.71 2.70 -0.99
C THR A 152 -11.22 2.46 0.42
N LYS A 153 -10.38 1.89 1.28
CA LYS A 153 -10.76 1.58 2.68
C LYS A 153 -9.88 2.28 3.69
N SER A 154 -8.80 2.91 3.22
CA SER A 154 -7.90 3.63 4.09
C SER A 154 -7.26 4.82 3.40
N MET A 155 -6.82 5.76 4.22
CA MET A 155 -6.06 6.92 3.80
C MET A 155 -4.85 7.07 4.70
N ASN A 156 -3.68 7.16 4.09
CA ASN A 156 -2.43 7.46 4.78
C ASN A 156 -2.09 8.93 4.58
N ILE A 157 -1.71 9.60 5.68
CA ILE A 157 -1.16 10.95 5.66
C ILE A 157 0.25 10.84 6.21
N GLN A 158 1.23 11.19 5.38
CA GLN A 158 2.63 11.16 5.75
C GLN A 158 3.00 12.35 6.66
N ALA A 159 4.20 12.31 7.24
CA ALA A 159 4.70 13.36 8.11
C ALA A 159 4.78 14.73 7.41
N ASP A 160 5.09 14.72 6.11
CA ASP A 160 5.16 15.90 5.23
C ASP A 160 3.77 16.33 4.69
N GLY A 161 2.70 15.64 5.07
CA GLY A 161 1.33 15.95 4.69
C GLY A 161 0.92 15.49 3.29
N ILE A 162 1.72 14.65 2.62
CA ILE A 162 1.28 13.94 1.42
C ILE A 162 0.21 12.90 1.79
N VAL A 163 -0.89 12.89 1.03
CA VAL A 163 -2.05 12.01 1.26
C VAL A 163 -2.14 10.95 0.16
N PHE A 164 -2.31 9.69 0.57
CA PHE A 164 -2.56 8.55 -0.31
C PHE A 164 -3.81 7.79 0.12
N LEU A 165 -4.61 7.35 -0.84
CA LEU A 165 -5.74 6.45 -0.62
C LEU A 165 -5.33 5.01 -0.96
N ASN A 166 -5.79 4.03 -0.17
CA ASN A 166 -5.51 2.60 -0.34
C ASN A 166 -6.75 1.74 -0.07
#